data_AF-A0A9P6PF46-F1
#
_entry.id   AF-A0A9P6PF46-F1
#
_cell.length_a   1.000
_cell.length_b   1.000
_cell.length_c   1.000
_cell.angle_alpha   90.00
_cell.angle_beta   90.00
_cell.angle_gamma   90.00
#
_symmetry.space_group_name_H-M   'P 1'
#
loop_
_entity.id
_entity.type
_entity.pdbx_description
1 polymer ?
#
loop_
_entity_poly.entity_id
_entity_poly.type
_entity_poly.pdbx_seq_one_letter_code
_entity_poly.pdbx_strand_id
1 'polypeptide(L)'
;MYTYPVKLEKDTNGSWLVTFPDIPEATSVGDDEDEALLNALDALESAIEIYFDDKREVPVPSKARKGQPTVTLPALITAKVLLANEMVRQGVRKAELARRLDLHMPQIDRLLDPRHASKLDMIERAFGKLGKHLEVFEDIEDQFADDASASTGSPVTALTSPGQKKLPEIQWPRTKALLDEAATLFLSGEPDAARLILRDLVNATVGFESLAELTHKPSKSLHRMLSAKGNPNMDNLATIFGAVRNWLKVTFDVRVVEMA
;
A
#
# COMPACT_ATOMS: atom_id res chain seq x y z
N MET A 1 5.16 1.88 -0.10
CA MET A 1 4.55 2.17 -1.41
C MET A 1 5.30 3.36 -1.99
N TYR A 2 5.22 3.60 -3.30
CA TYR A 2 5.86 4.80 -3.85
C TYR A 2 5.14 6.06 -3.36
N THR A 3 5.86 6.87 -2.59
CA THR A 3 5.39 8.13 -2.03
C THR A 3 6.20 9.27 -2.62
N TYR A 4 5.61 10.00 -3.55
CA TYR A 4 6.28 11.09 -4.25
C TYR A 4 6.17 12.40 -3.48
N PRO A 5 7.27 13.14 -3.29
CA PRO A 5 7.21 14.50 -2.76
C PRO A 5 6.52 15.42 -3.75
N VAL A 6 5.71 16.35 -3.25
CA VAL A 6 5.10 17.39 -4.09
C VAL A 6 5.62 18.76 -3.74
N LYS A 7 5.48 19.69 -4.69
CA LYS A 7 5.69 21.11 -4.50
C LYS A 7 4.37 21.82 -4.71
N LEU A 8 3.94 22.56 -3.68
CA LEU A 8 2.76 23.42 -3.72
C LEU A 8 3.22 24.87 -3.96
N GLU A 9 2.64 25.51 -4.95
CA GLU A 9 2.88 26.92 -5.25
C GLU A 9 1.56 27.64 -5.43
N LYS A 10 1.40 28.77 -4.75
CA LYS A 10 0.22 29.62 -4.94
C LYS A 10 0.38 30.45 -6.20
N ASP A 11 -0.57 30.35 -7.11
CA ASP A 11 -0.58 31.10 -8.37
C ASP A 11 -1.22 32.49 -8.19
N THR A 12 -0.99 33.36 -9.16
CA THR A 12 -1.46 34.75 -9.26
C THR A 12 -2.97 34.89 -9.24
N ASN A 13 -3.71 33.87 -9.69
CA ASN A 13 -5.17 33.81 -9.67
C ASN A 13 -5.74 33.33 -8.31
N GLY A 14 -4.88 33.03 -7.33
CA GLY A 14 -5.28 32.56 -6.01
C GLY A 14 -5.37 31.04 -5.86
N SER A 15 -5.29 30.28 -6.96
CA SER A 15 -5.27 28.81 -6.97
C SER A 15 -3.92 28.25 -6.50
N TRP A 16 -3.90 26.97 -6.19
CA TRP A 16 -2.72 26.22 -5.81
C TRP A 16 -2.32 25.26 -6.92
N LEU A 17 -1.08 25.39 -7.38
CA LEU A 17 -0.45 24.50 -8.34
C LEU A 17 0.31 23.40 -7.59
N VAL A 18 0.07 22.15 -7.98
CA VAL A 18 0.84 20.99 -7.54
C VAL A 18 1.76 20.52 -8.66
N THR A 19 3.02 20.32 -8.33
CA THR A 19 4.01 19.71 -9.24
C THR A 19 4.81 18.62 -8.53
N PHE A 20 5.29 17.66 -9.30
CA PHE A 20 6.09 16.54 -8.81
C PHE A 20 7.54 16.69 -9.31
N PRO A 21 8.54 16.88 -8.43
CA PRO A 21 9.93 17.04 -8.85
C PRO A 21 10.47 15.82 -9.63
N ASP A 22 10.03 14.61 -9.27
CA ASP A 22 10.48 13.37 -9.90
C ASP A 22 9.72 13.06 -11.19
N ILE A 23 8.50 13.58 -11.35
CA ILE A 23 7.62 13.34 -12.51
C ILE A 23 7.09 14.69 -13.01
N PRO A 24 7.91 15.47 -13.74
CA PRO A 24 7.56 16.83 -14.14
C PRO A 24 6.29 16.93 -15.01
N GLU A 25 5.92 15.85 -15.70
CA GLU A 25 4.68 15.78 -16.48
C GLU A 25 3.42 15.69 -15.59
N ALA A 26 3.56 15.35 -14.31
CA ALA A 26 2.45 15.36 -13.36
C ALA A 26 2.26 16.77 -12.79
N THR A 27 1.17 17.42 -13.19
CA THR A 27 0.78 18.74 -12.69
C THR A 27 -0.72 18.80 -12.45
N SER A 28 -1.15 19.44 -11.37
CA SER A 28 -2.56 19.62 -11.04
C SER A 28 -2.81 20.97 -10.38
N VAL A 29 -4.07 21.38 -10.29
CA VAL A 29 -4.48 22.63 -9.63
C VAL A 29 -5.67 22.40 -8.70
N GLY A 30 -5.84 23.27 -7.72
CA GLY A 30 -7.02 23.33 -6.85
C GLY A 30 -7.25 24.74 -6.31
N ASP A 31 -8.47 25.03 -5.83
CA ASP A 31 -8.81 26.34 -5.26
C ASP A 31 -8.14 26.55 -3.89
N ASP A 32 -7.85 25.46 -3.18
CA ASP A 32 -7.08 25.42 -1.93
C ASP A 32 -6.03 24.29 -1.92
N GLU A 33 -5.22 24.22 -0.86
CA GLU A 33 -4.15 23.22 -0.72
C GLU A 33 -4.70 21.79 -0.68
N ASP A 34 -5.83 21.56 -0.02
CA ASP A 34 -6.41 20.23 0.18
C ASP A 34 -6.99 19.70 -1.13
N GLU A 35 -7.73 20.54 -1.87
CA GLU A 35 -8.25 20.19 -3.20
C GLU A 35 -7.10 19.93 -4.19
N ALA A 36 -6.07 20.79 -4.17
CA ALA A 36 -4.92 20.62 -5.05
C ALA A 36 -4.21 19.28 -4.80
N LEU A 37 -4.07 18.87 -3.53
CA LEU A 37 -3.50 17.57 -3.15
C LEU A 37 -4.40 16.39 -3.51
N LEU A 38 -5.73 16.52 -3.40
CA LEU A 38 -6.67 15.49 -3.86
C LEU A 38 -6.52 15.26 -5.36
N ASN A 39 -6.47 16.34 -6.15
CA ASN A 39 -6.32 16.28 -7.60
C ASN A 39 -4.91 15.82 -8.04
N ALA A 40 -3.93 15.85 -7.14
CA ALA A 40 -2.55 15.49 -7.46
C ALA A 40 -2.38 13.98 -7.71
N LEU A 41 -3.18 13.12 -7.07
CA LEU A 41 -3.14 11.68 -7.32
C LEU A 41 -3.57 11.36 -8.76
N ASP A 42 -4.68 11.94 -9.22
CA ASP A 42 -5.17 11.75 -10.58
C ASP A 42 -4.17 12.27 -11.63
N ALA A 43 -3.52 13.40 -11.35
CA ALA A 43 -2.46 13.94 -12.21
C ALA A 43 -1.24 13.01 -12.27
N LEU A 44 -0.83 12.44 -11.14
CA LEU A 44 0.25 11.48 -11.06
C LEU A 44 -0.07 10.20 -11.84
N GLU A 45 -1.28 9.66 -11.70
CA GLU A 45 -1.75 8.51 -12.49
C GLU A 45 -1.75 8.80 -14.00
N SER A 46 -2.18 10.00 -14.39
CA SER A 46 -2.15 10.46 -15.79
C SER A 46 -0.74 10.48 -16.34
N ALA A 47 0.21 11.03 -15.56
CA ALA A 47 1.59 11.12 -16.00
C ALA A 47 2.20 9.71 -16.14
N ILE A 48 1.94 8.80 -15.21
CA ILE A 48 2.44 7.41 -15.28
C ILE A 48 1.96 6.69 -16.56
N GLU A 49 0.74 6.94 -17.01
CA GLU A 49 0.21 6.41 -18.28
C GLU A 49 1.10 6.81 -19.46
N ILE A 50 1.58 8.05 -19.50
CA ILE A 50 2.52 8.54 -20.52
C ILE A 50 3.83 7.74 -20.50
N TYR A 51 4.39 7.47 -19.32
CA TYR A 51 5.62 6.66 -19.20
C TYR A 51 5.42 5.22 -19.70
N PHE A 52 4.26 4.62 -19.43
CA PHE A 52 3.93 3.27 -19.89
C PHE A 52 3.80 3.22 -21.43
N ASP A 53 3.14 4.20 -22.02
CA ASP A 53 2.96 4.29 -23.48
C ASP A 53 4.27 4.58 -24.22
N ASP A 54 5.09 5.47 -23.66
CA ASP A 54 6.40 5.83 -24.21
C ASP A 54 7.47 4.78 -23.92
N LYS A 55 7.16 3.75 -23.11
CA LYS A 55 8.09 2.68 -22.70
C LYS A 55 9.33 3.23 -22.01
N ARG A 56 9.14 4.24 -21.17
CA ARG A 56 10.17 4.82 -20.31
C ARG A 56 10.03 4.25 -18.91
N GLU A 57 11.14 4.12 -18.19
CA GLU A 57 11.06 3.83 -16.76
C GLU A 57 10.42 5.01 -16.04
N VAL A 58 9.39 4.72 -15.24
CA VAL A 58 8.81 5.66 -14.29
C VAL A 58 9.86 5.94 -13.21
N PRO A 59 10.22 7.22 -12.96
CA PRO A 59 11.19 7.59 -11.94
C PRO A 59 10.79 7.11 -10.55
N VAL A 60 11.74 6.60 -9.78
CA VAL A 60 11.50 6.27 -8.35
C VAL A 60 11.35 7.55 -7.53
N PRO A 61 10.52 7.56 -6.48
CA PRO A 61 10.31 8.77 -5.68
C PRO A 61 11.57 9.18 -4.92
N SER A 62 11.86 10.47 -4.92
CA SER A 62 12.90 11.07 -4.08
C SER A 62 12.49 11.15 -2.61
N LYS A 63 13.46 11.22 -1.70
CA LYS A 63 13.19 11.38 -0.27
C LYS A 63 12.55 12.74 0.01
N ALA A 64 11.36 12.72 0.62
CA ALA A 64 10.66 13.94 1.04
C ALA A 64 11.41 14.70 2.13
N ARG A 65 11.36 16.03 2.07
CA ARG A 65 11.90 16.91 3.14
C ARG A 65 10.95 16.93 4.33
N LYS A 66 11.46 17.30 5.52
CA LYS A 66 10.65 17.40 6.74
C LYS A 66 9.49 18.40 6.52
N GLY A 67 8.26 17.93 6.67
CA GLY A 67 7.04 18.74 6.48
C GLY A 67 6.66 19.01 5.02
N GLN A 68 7.36 18.41 4.05
CA GLN A 68 6.97 18.49 2.65
C GLN A 68 5.75 17.60 2.41
N PRO A 69 4.71 18.10 1.72
CA PRO A 69 3.56 17.27 1.37
C PRO A 69 3.98 16.17 0.38
N THR A 70 3.27 15.05 0.42
CA THR A 70 3.53 13.89 -0.43
C THR A 70 2.23 13.29 -0.97
N VAL A 71 2.33 12.58 -2.08
CA VAL A 71 1.24 11.78 -2.64
C VAL A 71 1.73 10.35 -2.73
N THR A 72 0.95 9.44 -2.15
CA THR A 72 1.30 8.01 -2.12
C THR A 72 0.48 7.26 -3.15
N LEU A 73 1.15 6.55 -4.05
CA LEU A 73 0.49 5.65 -5.00
C LEU A 73 -0.12 4.46 -4.26
N PRO A 74 -1.35 4.05 -4.62
CA PRO A 74 -1.91 2.78 -4.18
C PRO A 74 -0.97 1.60 -4.48
N ALA A 75 -1.03 0.55 -3.66
CA ALA A 75 -0.15 -0.61 -3.78
C ALA A 75 -0.25 -1.28 -5.16
N LEU A 76 -1.47 -1.40 -5.69
CA LEU A 76 -1.70 -1.99 -7.01
C LEU A 76 -1.03 -1.19 -8.14
N ILE A 77 -1.11 0.15 -8.08
CA ILE A 77 -0.48 1.04 -9.07
C ILE A 77 1.04 0.98 -8.92
N THR A 78 1.56 0.97 -7.69
CA THR A 78 2.98 0.75 -7.41
C THR A 78 3.47 -0.56 -8.03
N ALA A 79 2.72 -1.66 -7.87
CA ALA A 79 3.06 -2.96 -8.46
C ALA A 79 3.08 -2.92 -10.00
N LYS A 80 2.15 -2.19 -10.62
CA LYS A 80 2.12 -1.98 -12.08
C LYS A 80 3.30 -1.14 -12.57
N VAL A 81 3.66 -0.08 -11.85
CA VAL A 81 4.84 0.75 -12.13
C VAL A 81 6.10 -0.11 -12.09
N LEU A 82 6.24 -0.93 -11.05
CA LEU A 82 7.37 -1.84 -10.92
C LEU A 82 7.42 -2.87 -12.06
N LEU A 83 6.27 -3.42 -12.47
CA LEU A 83 6.18 -4.35 -13.60
C LEU A 83 6.59 -3.67 -14.92
N ALA A 84 6.08 -2.47 -15.18
CA ALA A 84 6.41 -1.70 -16.38
C ALA A 84 7.91 -1.34 -16.43
N ASN A 85 8.48 -0.89 -15.31
CA ASN A 85 9.91 -0.60 -15.22
C ASN A 85 10.75 -1.85 -15.48
N GLU A 86 10.37 -2.99 -14.91
CA GLU A 86 11.08 -4.26 -15.15
C GLU A 86 10.99 -4.70 -16.62
N MET A 87 9.83 -4.53 -17.26
CA MET A 87 9.67 -4.77 -18.69
C MET A 87 10.60 -3.88 -19.52
N VAL A 88 10.73 -2.59 -19.19
CA VAL A 88 11.63 -1.66 -19.87
C VAL A 88 13.08 -2.10 -19.70
N ARG A 89 13.52 -2.45 -18.48
CA ARG A 89 14.89 -2.94 -18.21
C ARG A 89 15.25 -4.19 -18.98
N GLN A 90 14.32 -5.13 -19.10
CA GLN A 90 14.53 -6.38 -19.85
C GLN A 90 14.25 -6.23 -21.35
N GLY A 91 13.81 -5.07 -21.83
CA GLY A 91 13.42 -4.86 -23.23
C GLY A 91 12.18 -5.66 -23.65
N VAL A 92 11.33 -6.08 -22.70
CA VAL A 92 10.13 -6.89 -22.94
C VAL A 92 8.96 -5.98 -23.32
N ARG A 93 8.37 -6.22 -24.51
CA ARG A 93 7.19 -5.46 -24.99
C ARG A 93 5.88 -6.13 -24.55
N LYS A 94 4.77 -5.37 -24.56
CA LYS A 94 3.40 -5.88 -24.30
C LYS A 94 3.09 -7.17 -25.09
N ALA A 95 3.42 -7.20 -26.39
CA ALA A 95 3.22 -8.37 -27.24
C ALA A 95 4.05 -9.60 -26.84
N GLU A 96 5.24 -9.38 -26.29
CA GLU A 96 6.07 -10.47 -25.79
C GLU A 96 5.54 -10.98 -24.45
N LEU A 97 5.16 -10.08 -23.54
CA LEU A 97 4.52 -10.48 -22.28
C LEU A 97 3.21 -11.24 -22.52
N ALA A 98 2.41 -10.81 -23.49
CA ALA A 98 1.20 -11.50 -23.94
C ALA A 98 1.49 -12.96 -24.33
N ARG A 99 2.53 -13.19 -25.14
CA ARG A 99 2.97 -14.54 -25.53
C ARG A 99 3.45 -15.36 -24.34
N ARG A 100 4.24 -14.78 -23.44
CA ARG A 100 4.77 -15.48 -22.26
C ARG A 100 3.66 -15.92 -21.29
N LEU A 101 2.60 -15.13 -21.19
CA LEU A 101 1.45 -15.39 -20.32
C LEU A 101 0.33 -16.19 -20.99
N ASP A 102 0.40 -16.41 -22.31
CA ASP A 102 -0.68 -16.97 -23.13
C ASP A 102 -1.99 -16.16 -23.01
N LEU A 103 -1.88 -14.84 -23.21
CA LEU A 103 -2.99 -13.88 -23.09
C LEU A 103 -3.13 -13.04 -24.37
N HIS A 104 -4.33 -12.50 -24.58
CA HIS A 104 -4.58 -11.56 -25.66
C HIS A 104 -4.22 -10.11 -25.28
N MET A 105 -3.88 -9.30 -26.28
CA MET A 105 -3.43 -7.91 -26.08
C MET A 105 -4.33 -7.06 -25.18
N PRO A 106 -5.68 -7.11 -25.28
CA PRO A 106 -6.54 -6.31 -24.41
C PRO A 106 -6.38 -6.63 -22.92
N GLN A 107 -5.98 -7.85 -22.56
CA GLN A 107 -5.72 -8.23 -21.17
C GLN A 107 -4.38 -7.64 -20.68
N ILE A 108 -3.39 -7.55 -21.55
CA ILE A 108 -2.10 -6.92 -21.24
C ILE A 108 -2.22 -5.40 -21.18
N ASP A 109 -3.00 -4.78 -22.06
CA ASP A 109 -3.26 -3.35 -22.00
C ASP A 109 -3.91 -2.97 -20.66
N ARG A 110 -4.92 -3.74 -20.23
CA ARG A 110 -5.55 -3.60 -18.91
C ARG A 110 -4.59 -3.85 -17.73
N LEU A 111 -3.68 -4.82 -17.86
CA LEU A 111 -2.68 -5.12 -16.83
C LEU A 111 -1.70 -3.94 -16.65
N LEU A 112 -1.35 -3.28 -17.75
CA LEU A 112 -0.42 -2.16 -17.83
C LEU A 112 -1.15 -0.83 -18.06
N ASP A 113 -2.35 -0.69 -17.50
CA ASP A 113 -3.07 0.57 -17.39
C ASP A 113 -3.13 0.93 -15.90
N PRO A 114 -2.56 2.06 -15.45
CA PRO A 114 -2.52 2.41 -14.04
C PRO A 114 -3.92 2.59 -13.42
N ARG A 115 -4.93 2.98 -14.21
CA ARG A 115 -6.30 3.24 -13.75
C ARG A 115 -7.20 2.02 -13.76
N HIS A 116 -6.79 0.98 -14.48
CA HIS A 116 -7.58 -0.24 -14.55
C HIS A 116 -7.40 -1.08 -13.29
N ALA A 117 -8.52 -1.52 -12.70
CA ALA A 117 -8.44 -2.54 -11.65
C ALA A 117 -7.90 -3.85 -12.23
N SER A 118 -6.81 -4.36 -11.65
CA SER A 118 -6.22 -5.65 -12.03
C SER A 118 -6.09 -6.52 -10.80
N LYS A 119 -6.28 -7.82 -10.99
CA LYS A 119 -6.06 -8.77 -9.91
C LYS A 119 -4.56 -8.94 -9.66
N LEU A 120 -4.17 -9.06 -8.39
CA LEU A 120 -2.76 -9.16 -8.03
C LEU A 120 -2.13 -10.47 -8.56
N ASP A 121 -2.89 -11.56 -8.57
CA ASP A 121 -2.46 -12.86 -9.13
C ASP A 121 -1.93 -12.72 -10.58
N MET A 122 -2.56 -11.88 -11.40
CA MET A 122 -2.12 -11.61 -12.77
C MET A 122 -0.81 -10.82 -12.82
N ILE A 123 -0.58 -9.91 -11.87
CA ILE A 123 0.66 -9.14 -11.75
C ILE A 123 1.80 -10.06 -11.30
N GLU A 124 1.57 -10.91 -10.30
CA GLU A 124 2.54 -11.90 -9.84
C GLU A 124 2.92 -12.89 -10.95
N ARG A 125 1.93 -13.38 -11.71
CA ARG A 125 2.19 -14.22 -12.89
C ARG A 125 3.05 -13.50 -13.92
N ALA A 126 2.81 -12.21 -14.15
CA ALA A 126 3.60 -11.41 -15.07
C ALA A 126 5.06 -11.28 -14.59
N PHE A 127 5.29 -10.97 -13.31
CA PHE A 127 6.62 -10.97 -12.72
C PHE A 127 7.31 -12.33 -12.85
N GLY A 128 6.60 -13.44 -12.61
CA GLY A 128 7.15 -14.78 -12.78
C GLY A 128 7.63 -15.06 -14.22
N LYS A 129 6.97 -14.49 -15.24
CA LYS A 129 7.42 -14.57 -16.65
C LYS A 129 8.60 -13.66 -16.97
N LEU A 130 8.96 -12.76 -16.07
CA LEU A 130 10.16 -11.93 -16.10
C LEU A 130 11.25 -12.45 -15.15
N GLY A 131 11.06 -13.61 -14.51
CA GLY A 131 12.03 -14.17 -13.56
C GLY A 131 12.10 -13.42 -12.23
N LYS A 132 11.03 -12.71 -11.87
CA LYS A 132 10.89 -11.97 -10.62
C LYS A 132 9.69 -12.44 -9.82
N HIS A 133 9.64 -12.10 -8.54
CA HIS A 133 8.40 -12.14 -7.77
C HIS A 133 8.15 -10.81 -7.07
N LEU A 134 6.88 -10.58 -6.76
CA LEU A 134 6.42 -9.43 -6.02
C LEU A 134 6.45 -9.79 -4.53
N GLU A 135 7.11 -8.98 -3.72
CA GLU A 135 7.07 -9.12 -2.27
C GLU A 135 6.45 -7.86 -1.66
N VAL A 136 5.58 -8.10 -0.68
CA VAL A 136 5.03 -7.06 0.18
C VAL A 136 5.85 -7.06 1.45
N PHE A 137 6.36 -5.89 1.81
CA PHE A 137 7.15 -5.68 3.01
C PHE A 137 6.49 -4.67 3.92
N GLU A 138 6.84 -4.75 5.20
CA GLU A 138 6.42 -3.81 6.22
C GLU A 138 7.62 -2.94 6.63
N ASP A 139 7.49 -1.62 6.48
CA ASP A 139 8.43 -0.65 7.05
C ASP A 139 7.76 0.00 8.29
N ILE A 140 8.42 -0.10 9.44
CA ILE A 140 7.99 0.51 10.70
C ILE A 140 8.56 1.93 10.75
N GLU A 141 7.76 2.95 11.09
CA GLU A 141 8.27 4.32 11.21
C GLU A 141 9.41 4.44 12.25
N ASP A 142 10.51 5.12 11.88
CA ASP A 142 11.78 5.29 12.62
C ASP A 142 11.68 5.89 14.05
N GLN A 143 10.50 6.25 14.54
CA GLN A 143 10.31 6.75 15.92
C GLN A 143 10.66 5.71 17.00
N PHE A 144 10.98 4.46 16.61
CA PHE A 144 11.39 3.36 17.47
C PHE A 144 12.85 2.90 17.24
N ALA A 145 13.58 3.49 16.30
CA ALA A 145 14.91 3.04 15.91
C ALA A 145 15.99 3.32 16.98
N ASP A 146 15.79 4.32 17.84
CA ASP A 146 16.75 4.66 18.91
C ASP A 146 16.83 3.59 20.01
N ASP A 147 15.80 2.74 20.17
CA ASP A 147 15.77 1.66 21.17
C ASP A 147 16.15 0.28 20.59
N ALA A 148 16.32 0.15 19.27
CA ALA A 148 16.51 -1.14 18.58
C ALA A 148 17.92 -1.75 18.74
N SER A 149 18.86 -1.05 19.37
CA SER A 149 20.16 -1.60 19.75
C SER A 149 20.10 -2.54 20.97
N ALA A 150 18.95 -2.58 21.67
CA ALA A 150 18.68 -3.55 22.72
C ALA A 150 17.91 -4.76 22.15
N SER A 151 18.52 -5.94 22.23
CA SER A 151 17.92 -7.22 21.83
C SER A 151 16.45 -7.37 22.25
N THR A 152 15.60 -7.87 21.34
CA THR A 152 14.26 -8.44 21.61
C THR A 152 13.15 -7.51 22.14
N GLY A 153 13.33 -6.19 22.15
CA GLY A 153 12.30 -5.23 22.59
C GLY A 153 11.23 -4.95 21.52
N SER A 154 9.97 -5.25 21.83
CA SER A 154 8.78 -4.95 21.01
C SER A 154 8.52 -3.42 20.98
N PRO A 155 8.27 -2.79 19.81
CA PRO A 155 8.12 -1.33 19.69
C PRO A 155 6.86 -0.76 20.38
N VAL A 156 5.98 -1.60 20.93
CA VAL A 156 4.62 -1.22 21.36
C VAL A 156 4.45 -1.16 22.90
N THR A 157 5.53 -1.16 23.68
CA THR A 157 5.42 -1.18 25.16
C THR A 157 5.03 0.19 25.76
N ALA A 158 5.07 1.29 24.99
CA ALA A 158 5.00 2.65 25.53
C ALA A 158 3.64 3.39 25.40
N LEU A 159 2.54 2.69 25.10
CA LEU A 159 1.19 3.29 25.11
C LEU A 159 0.34 2.70 26.23
N THR A 160 0.60 3.11 27.47
CA THR A 160 -0.40 3.01 28.55
C THR A 160 -0.56 4.36 29.23
N SER A 161 -1.67 5.04 28.93
CA SER A 161 -2.16 6.11 29.81
C SER A 161 -2.64 5.49 31.14
N PRO A 162 -2.60 6.23 32.27
CA PRO A 162 -2.92 5.67 33.58
C PRO A 162 -4.39 5.22 33.63
N GLY A 163 -4.63 3.90 33.70
CA GLY A 163 -5.96 3.32 33.91
C GLY A 163 -6.44 2.29 32.87
N GLN A 164 -5.72 2.06 31.78
CA GLN A 164 -6.06 0.98 30.83
C GLN A 164 -5.48 -0.37 31.28
N LYS A 165 -6.27 -1.45 31.10
CA LYS A 165 -5.80 -2.84 31.25
C LYS A 165 -4.49 -3.00 30.46
N LYS A 166 -3.46 -3.56 31.12
CA LYS A 166 -2.17 -3.91 30.52
C LYS A 166 -2.43 -4.61 29.17
N LEU A 167 -2.09 -3.96 28.06
CA LEU A 167 -2.09 -4.59 26.74
C LEU A 167 -1.16 -5.81 26.82
N PRO A 168 -1.52 -6.95 26.18
CA PRO A 168 -0.65 -8.11 26.17
C PRO A 168 0.70 -7.75 25.56
N GLU A 169 1.78 -8.32 26.10
CA GLU A 169 3.12 -8.15 25.54
C GLU A 169 3.11 -8.63 24.08
N ILE A 170 3.25 -7.70 23.14
CA ILE A 170 3.11 -8.00 21.71
C ILE A 170 4.32 -8.83 21.26
N GLN A 171 4.05 -10.06 20.84
CA GLN A 171 5.06 -10.93 20.24
C GLN A 171 5.27 -10.49 18.78
N TRP A 172 6.22 -9.58 18.58
CA TRP A 172 6.43 -8.92 17.29
C TRP A 172 6.67 -9.89 16.11
N PRO A 173 7.52 -10.94 16.21
CA PRO A 173 7.74 -11.85 15.08
C PRO A 173 6.46 -12.56 14.61
N ARG A 174 5.59 -12.93 15.56
CA ARG A 174 4.30 -13.56 15.25
C ARG A 174 3.31 -12.56 14.67
N THR A 175 3.27 -11.35 15.23
CA THR A 175 2.40 -10.27 14.78
C THR A 175 2.74 -9.86 13.35
N LYS A 176 4.04 -9.74 13.04
CA LYS A 176 4.55 -9.49 11.70
C LYS A 176 4.10 -10.57 10.72
N ALA A 177 4.29 -11.85 11.04
CA ALA A 177 3.84 -12.94 10.16
C ALA A 177 2.34 -12.88 9.87
N LEU A 178 1.51 -12.57 10.88
CA LEU A 178 0.06 -12.39 10.71
C LEU A 178 -0.28 -11.16 9.87
N LEU A 179 0.52 -10.09 9.96
CA LEU A 179 0.30 -8.84 9.23
C LEU A 179 0.69 -8.99 7.75
N ASP A 180 1.84 -9.63 7.46
CA ASP A 180 2.29 -10.02 6.12
C ASP A 180 1.27 -10.96 5.44
N GLU A 181 0.79 -11.97 6.17
CA GLU A 181 -0.20 -12.94 5.67
C GLU A 181 -1.55 -12.27 5.41
N ALA A 182 -2.02 -11.42 6.33
CA ALA A 182 -3.26 -10.67 6.13
C ALA A 182 -3.16 -9.72 4.92
N ALA A 183 -2.03 -9.03 4.75
CA ALA A 183 -1.79 -8.15 3.61
C ALA A 183 -1.82 -8.95 2.30
N THR A 184 -1.14 -10.08 2.26
CA THR A 184 -1.09 -10.97 1.09
C THR A 184 -2.48 -11.47 0.72
N LEU A 185 -3.22 -12.07 1.66
CA LEU A 185 -4.57 -12.59 1.41
C LEU A 185 -5.55 -11.50 0.97
N PHE A 186 -5.40 -10.29 1.54
CA PHE A 186 -6.21 -9.14 1.15
C PHE A 186 -5.93 -8.73 -0.31
N LEU A 187 -4.66 -8.66 -0.70
CA LEU A 187 -4.27 -8.29 -2.06
C LEU A 187 -4.58 -9.40 -3.09
N SER A 188 -4.54 -10.66 -2.68
CA SER A 188 -4.93 -11.82 -3.50
C SER A 188 -6.44 -11.94 -3.69
N GLY A 189 -7.25 -11.14 -2.98
CA GLY A 189 -8.71 -11.18 -3.10
C GLY A 189 -9.34 -12.40 -2.43
N GLU A 190 -8.75 -12.86 -1.32
CA GLU A 190 -9.22 -14.00 -0.52
C GLU A 190 -9.83 -13.56 0.83
N PRO A 191 -11.01 -12.90 0.82
CA PRO A 191 -11.58 -12.27 2.02
C PRO A 191 -11.93 -13.28 3.13
N ASP A 192 -12.27 -14.52 2.74
CA ASP A 192 -12.64 -15.58 3.69
C ASP A 192 -11.47 -16.06 4.53
N ALA A 193 -10.26 -16.10 3.97
CA ALA A 193 -9.04 -16.40 4.68
C ALA A 193 -8.52 -15.16 5.42
N ALA A 194 -8.52 -14.00 4.73
CA ALA A 194 -8.05 -12.73 5.29
C ALA A 194 -8.76 -12.36 6.60
N ARG A 195 -10.08 -12.58 6.71
CA ARG A 195 -10.84 -12.28 7.95
C ARG A 195 -10.38 -13.10 9.15
N LEU A 196 -9.91 -14.34 8.94
CA LEU A 196 -9.47 -15.22 10.02
C LEU A 196 -8.11 -14.76 10.54
N ILE A 197 -7.18 -14.49 9.62
CA ILE A 197 -5.87 -13.94 9.97
C ILE A 197 -6.02 -12.57 10.64
N LEU A 198 -6.90 -11.71 10.13
CA LEU A 198 -7.25 -10.44 10.75
C LEU A 198 -7.80 -10.61 12.18
N ARG A 199 -8.59 -11.66 12.45
CA ARG A 199 -9.09 -11.95 13.80
C ARG A 199 -7.93 -12.22 14.75
N ASP A 200 -6.99 -13.04 14.32
CA ASP A 200 -5.85 -13.44 15.13
C ASP A 200 -4.88 -12.28 15.33
N LEU A 201 -4.68 -11.45 14.30
CA LEU A 201 -3.94 -10.21 14.37
C LEU A 201 -4.57 -9.21 15.37
N VAL A 202 -5.89 -9.01 15.33
CA VAL A 202 -6.61 -8.14 16.27
C VAL A 202 -6.44 -8.65 17.71
N ASN A 203 -6.57 -9.96 17.92
CA ASN A 203 -6.38 -10.55 19.25
C ASN A 203 -4.94 -10.42 19.76
N ALA A 204 -3.95 -10.47 18.87
CA ALA A 204 -2.55 -10.34 19.21
C ALA A 204 -2.09 -8.89 19.46
N THR A 205 -2.90 -7.89 19.07
CA THR A 205 -2.50 -6.48 19.04
C THR A 205 -3.47 -5.57 19.82
N VAL A 206 -4.31 -4.83 19.10
CA VAL A 206 -5.20 -3.77 19.62
C VAL A 206 -6.40 -4.32 20.39
N GLY A 207 -6.81 -5.56 20.13
CA GLY A 207 -8.02 -6.15 20.70
C GLY A 207 -9.32 -5.53 20.15
N PHE A 208 -10.44 -6.21 20.38
CA PHE A 208 -11.73 -5.84 19.79
C PHE A 208 -12.36 -4.57 20.37
N GLU A 209 -12.11 -4.26 21.65
CA GLU A 209 -12.66 -3.05 22.29
C GLU A 209 -12.00 -1.78 21.75
N SER A 210 -10.67 -1.72 21.73
CA SER A 210 -9.96 -0.57 21.16
C SER A 210 -10.16 -0.47 19.64
N LEU A 211 -10.28 -1.61 18.93
CA LEU A 211 -10.64 -1.60 17.51
C LEU A 211 -12.05 -1.02 17.27
N ALA A 212 -13.00 -1.27 18.17
CA ALA A 212 -14.35 -0.72 18.09
C ALA A 212 -14.34 0.81 18.16
N GLU A 213 -13.51 1.36 19.04
CA GLU A 213 -13.29 2.81 19.16
C GLU A 213 -12.65 3.38 17.88
N LEU A 214 -11.56 2.78 17.39
CA LEU A 214 -10.83 3.24 16.21
C LEU A 214 -11.66 3.18 14.91
N THR A 215 -12.55 2.20 14.78
CA THR A 215 -13.34 1.99 13.57
C THR A 215 -14.75 2.57 13.68
N HIS A 216 -15.13 3.13 14.84
CA HIS A 216 -16.48 3.55 15.17
C HIS A 216 -17.55 2.47 14.88
N LYS A 217 -17.22 1.20 15.15
CA LYS A 217 -18.11 0.04 14.95
C LYS A 217 -18.31 -0.72 16.25
N PRO A 218 -19.50 -1.30 16.51
CA PRO A 218 -19.71 -2.07 17.73
C PRO A 218 -18.80 -3.29 17.83
N SER A 219 -18.14 -3.50 18.98
CA SER A 219 -17.26 -4.65 19.27
C SER A 219 -17.92 -6.00 18.91
N LYS A 220 -19.19 -6.20 19.28
CA LYS A 220 -19.97 -7.40 18.94
C LYS A 220 -20.10 -7.63 17.43
N SER A 221 -20.17 -6.56 16.65
CA SER A 221 -20.22 -6.64 15.18
C SER A 221 -18.87 -7.09 14.61
N LEU A 222 -17.77 -6.52 15.11
CA LEU A 222 -16.41 -6.89 14.73
C LEU A 222 -16.12 -8.37 15.03
N HIS A 223 -16.47 -8.84 16.23
CA HIS A 223 -16.36 -10.25 16.59
C HIS A 223 -17.14 -11.17 15.65
N ARG A 224 -18.38 -10.80 15.28
CA ARG A 224 -19.21 -11.58 14.36
C ARG A 224 -18.61 -11.59 12.95
N MET A 225 -18.16 -10.44 12.45
CA MET A 225 -17.58 -10.27 11.12
C MET A 225 -16.31 -11.10 10.93
N LEU A 226 -15.40 -11.10 11.91
CA LEU A 226 -14.14 -11.83 11.85
C LEU A 226 -14.26 -13.29 12.33
N SER A 227 -15.43 -13.75 12.76
CA SER A 227 -15.64 -15.16 13.13
C SER A 227 -15.60 -16.09 11.91
N ALA A 228 -15.43 -17.41 12.10
CA ALA A 228 -15.40 -18.41 11.01
C ALA A 228 -16.66 -18.50 10.15
N LYS A 229 -17.81 -18.04 10.67
CA LYS A 229 -19.08 -17.96 9.94
C LYS A 229 -19.47 -16.53 9.55
N GLY A 230 -18.61 -15.55 9.84
CA GLY A 230 -18.82 -14.16 9.44
C GLY A 230 -18.79 -14.01 7.91
N ASN A 231 -19.40 -12.95 7.40
CA ASN A 231 -19.29 -12.60 5.98
C ASN A 231 -19.11 -11.08 5.88
N PRO A 232 -17.91 -10.57 6.20
CA PRO A 232 -17.63 -9.15 6.09
C PRO A 232 -17.52 -8.75 4.62
N ASN A 233 -18.02 -7.56 4.27
CA ASN A 233 -17.72 -6.98 2.97
C ASN A 233 -16.27 -6.47 2.93
N MET A 234 -15.76 -6.21 1.72
CA MET A 234 -14.38 -5.83 1.49
C MET A 234 -14.02 -4.49 2.16
N ASP A 235 -14.94 -3.52 2.14
CA ASP A 235 -14.74 -2.21 2.76
C ASP A 235 -14.57 -2.32 4.28
N ASN A 236 -15.32 -3.21 4.94
CA ASN A 236 -15.18 -3.43 6.38
C ASN A 236 -13.85 -4.11 6.71
N LEU A 237 -13.40 -5.08 5.90
CA LEU A 237 -12.08 -5.70 6.08
C LEU A 237 -10.96 -4.67 5.87
N ALA A 238 -11.07 -3.83 4.84
CA ALA A 238 -10.11 -2.77 4.56
C ALA A 238 -10.02 -1.77 5.72
N THR A 239 -11.18 -1.37 6.26
CA THR A 239 -11.26 -0.44 7.40
C THR A 239 -10.61 -1.05 8.64
N ILE A 240 -10.88 -2.32 8.94
CA ILE A 240 -10.30 -3.01 10.09
C ILE A 240 -8.78 -3.14 9.94
N PHE A 241 -8.32 -3.61 8.78
CA PHE A 241 -6.91 -3.76 8.48
C PHE A 241 -6.17 -2.42 8.57
N GLY A 242 -6.74 -1.36 8.00
CA GLY A 242 -6.21 0.00 8.10
C GLY A 242 -6.12 0.51 9.54
N ALA A 243 -7.15 0.27 10.37
CA ALA A 243 -7.14 0.65 11.77
C ALA A 243 -6.03 -0.06 12.58
N VAL A 244 -5.87 -1.38 12.37
CA VAL A 244 -4.80 -2.15 13.01
C VAL A 244 -3.42 -1.69 12.55
N ARG A 245 -3.24 -1.53 11.24
CA ARG A 245 -1.99 -1.03 10.63
C ARG A 245 -1.60 0.34 11.20
N ASN A 246 -2.55 1.28 11.26
CA ASN A 246 -2.31 2.62 11.79
C ASN A 246 -1.96 2.60 13.28
N TRP A 247 -2.63 1.73 14.05
CA TRP A 247 -2.31 1.55 15.46
C TRP A 247 -0.89 1.00 15.67
N LEU A 248 -0.46 0.07 14.81
CA LEU A 248 0.90 -0.48 14.80
C LEU A 248 1.94 0.45 14.19
N LYS A 249 1.52 1.58 13.57
CA LYS A 249 2.39 2.49 12.80
C LYS A 249 3.24 1.76 11.75
N VAL A 250 2.65 0.76 11.11
CA VAL A 250 3.31 0.00 10.03
C VAL A 250 2.92 0.59 8.69
N THR A 251 3.88 0.71 7.79
CA THR A 251 3.65 1.01 6.39
C THR A 251 3.94 -0.21 5.54
N PHE A 252 3.18 -0.41 4.48
CA PHE A 252 3.48 -1.48 3.52
C PHE A 252 4.20 -0.90 2.31
N ASP A 253 5.23 -1.61 1.87
CA ASP A 253 5.87 -1.40 0.60
C ASP A 253 5.77 -2.63 -0.29
N VAL A 254 5.84 -2.40 -1.58
CA VAL A 254 5.83 -3.44 -2.59
C VAL A 254 7.16 -3.35 -3.31
N ARG A 255 7.90 -4.46 -3.36
CA ARG A 255 9.20 -4.54 -4.04
C ARG A 255 9.23 -5.72 -4.98
N VAL A 256 10.06 -5.61 -6.01
CA VAL A 256 10.35 -6.69 -6.95
C VAL A 256 11.69 -7.28 -6.58
N VAL A 257 11.73 -8.60 -6.50
CA VAL A 257 12.91 -9.36 -6.10
C VAL A 257 13.17 -10.49 -7.11
N GLU A 258 14.41 -10.99 -7.13
CA GLU A 258 14.81 -12.09 -8.02
C GLU A 258 14.12 -13.39 -7.60
N MET A 259 13.70 -14.19 -8.59
CA MET A 259 13.32 -15.58 -8.31
C MET A 259 14.57 -16.39 -7.92
N ALA A 260 14.49 -17.07 -6.78
CA ALA A 260 15.51 -17.99 -6.29
C ALA A 260 15.61 -19.29 -7.12
#